data_AF-A0A935M8X4-F1
#
_entry.id   AF-A0A935M8X4-F1
#
_cell.length_a   1.000
_cell.length_b   1.000
_cell.length_c   1.000
_cell.angle_alpha   90.00
_cell.angle_beta   90.00
_cell.angle_gamma   90.00
#
_symmetry.space_group_name_H-M   'P 1'
#
loop_
_entity.id
_entity.type
_entity.pdbx_description
1 polymer ?
#
loop_
_entity_poly.entity_id
_entity_poly.type
_entity_poly.pdbx_seq_one_letter_code
_entity_poly.pdbx_strand_id
1 'polypeptide(L)'
;MYNTEVYWCPLPQVKMYDAAGFFFHGTNLLDKLLGYKTNHIYIPAFVLSNLFWQHCHSLQDIIRHEYAHAFAHYYPELIITSKQFNSVFGGEYFSNKPSVMEHQAYVSEYAKTLPMEDFAETFMVYVRRKGRLPNEIKNIKLKRKWKFISQCIKLTNR
;
A
#
# COMPACT_ATOMS: atom_id res chain seq x y z
N MET A 1 -15.07 -10.56 11.70
CA MET A 1 -13.59 -10.49 11.61
C MET A 1 -13.20 -10.91 10.22
N TYR A 2 -12.62 -10.00 9.43
CA TYR A 2 -12.04 -10.36 8.14
C TYR A 2 -10.62 -10.88 8.41
N ASN A 3 -10.33 -12.11 7.99
CA ASN A 3 -9.00 -12.69 8.11
C ASN A 3 -8.26 -12.52 6.78
N THR A 4 -7.12 -11.84 6.82
CA THR A 4 -6.13 -11.83 5.74
C THR A 4 -5.05 -12.83 6.11
N GLU A 5 -4.89 -13.89 5.34
CA GLU A 5 -3.83 -14.87 5.59
C GLU A 5 -2.57 -14.48 4.81
N VAL A 6 -1.42 -14.70 5.43
CA VAL A 6 -0.09 -14.43 4.83
C VAL A 6 0.48 -15.76 4.37
N TYR A 7 0.78 -15.87 3.08
CA TYR A 7 1.38 -17.06 2.49
C TYR A 7 2.82 -16.78 2.05
N TRP A 8 3.72 -17.71 2.37
CA TRP A 8 5.08 -17.73 1.85
C TRP A 8 5.13 -18.52 0.55
N CYS A 9 5.66 -17.92 -0.52
CA CYS A 9 5.67 -18.54 -1.85
C CYS A 9 7.12 -18.87 -2.26
N PRO A 10 7.44 -20.11 -2.65
CA PRO A 10 8.78 -20.50 -3.09
C PRO A 10 9.12 -20.09 -4.54
N LEU A 11 8.23 -19.41 -5.27
CA LEU A 11 8.39 -19.14 -6.70
C LEU A 11 9.22 -17.86 -6.97
N PRO A 12 10.27 -17.93 -7.82
CA PRO A 12 10.86 -16.74 -8.42
C PRO A 12 9.89 -16.20 -9.46
N GLN A 13 9.22 -15.08 -9.16
CA GLN A 13 8.24 -14.51 -10.09
C GLN A 13 8.96 -13.80 -11.24
N VAL A 14 8.71 -14.28 -12.46
CA VAL A 14 9.35 -13.77 -13.69
C VAL A 14 8.53 -12.64 -14.34
N LYS A 15 7.30 -12.36 -13.88
CA LYS A 15 6.35 -11.51 -14.65
C LYS A 15 5.50 -10.49 -13.90
N MET A 16 5.63 -10.25 -12.60
CA MET A 16 4.80 -9.23 -11.94
C MET A 16 5.61 -8.36 -11.00
N TYR A 17 5.55 -7.06 -11.32
CA TYR A 17 5.85 -5.81 -10.60
C TYR A 17 6.95 -5.84 -9.53
N ASP A 18 7.77 -4.80 -9.55
CA ASP A 18 8.96 -4.53 -8.72
C ASP A 18 8.77 -4.57 -7.19
N ALA A 19 7.68 -5.12 -6.66
CA ALA A 19 7.35 -5.19 -5.25
C ALA A 19 7.82 -6.49 -4.59
N ALA A 20 8.44 -6.36 -3.43
CA ALA A 20 8.98 -7.46 -2.63
C ALA A 20 7.89 -8.27 -1.87
N GLY A 21 6.62 -8.07 -2.23
CA GLY A 21 5.38 -8.70 -1.76
C GLY A 21 4.23 -8.22 -2.66
N PHE A 22 3.07 -8.88 -2.64
CA PHE A 22 1.90 -8.40 -3.39
C PHE A 22 0.57 -8.86 -2.76
N PHE A 23 -0.42 -7.96 -2.76
CA PHE A 23 -1.83 -8.22 -2.44
C PHE A 23 -2.72 -8.05 -3.68
N PHE A 24 -3.53 -9.06 -4.01
CA PHE A 24 -4.40 -9.02 -5.20
C PHE A 24 -5.81 -8.48 -4.90
N HIS A 25 -6.19 -7.37 -5.54
CA HIS A 25 -7.56 -6.83 -5.50
C HIS A 25 -8.54 -7.54 -6.44
N GLY A 26 -8.05 -8.32 -7.41
CA GLY A 26 -8.83 -9.09 -8.38
C GLY A 26 -7.93 -9.90 -9.30
N THR A 27 -8.25 -11.16 -9.53
CA THR A 27 -7.40 -12.10 -10.30
C THR A 27 -7.64 -11.98 -11.79
N ASN A 28 -6.58 -11.83 -12.58
CA ASN A 28 -6.62 -12.23 -13.99
C ASN A 28 -6.68 -13.77 -14.08
N LEU A 29 -7.15 -14.33 -15.20
CA LEU A 29 -7.37 -15.78 -15.38
C LEU A 29 -6.10 -16.61 -15.08
N LEU A 30 -4.92 -16.04 -15.37
CA LEU A 30 -3.61 -16.66 -15.13
C LEU A 30 -3.26 -16.76 -13.65
N ASP A 31 -3.67 -15.78 -12.83
CA ASP A 31 -3.37 -15.77 -11.38
C ASP A 31 -4.17 -16.84 -10.64
N LYS A 32 -5.42 -17.07 -11.08
CA LYS A 32 -6.24 -18.22 -10.61
C LYS A 32 -5.61 -19.56 -10.96
N LEU A 33 -5.06 -19.68 -12.18
CA LEU A 33 -4.39 -20.90 -12.67
C LEU A 33 -3.11 -21.22 -11.90
N LEU A 34 -2.42 -20.20 -11.38
CA LEU A 34 -1.24 -20.35 -10.52
C LEU A 34 -1.59 -20.53 -9.03
N GLY A 35 -2.88 -20.59 -8.67
CA GLY A 35 -3.35 -20.86 -7.32
C GLY A 35 -3.45 -19.63 -6.40
N TYR A 36 -3.26 -18.42 -6.93
CA TYR A 36 -3.42 -17.19 -6.14
C TYR A 36 -4.91 -16.90 -5.90
N LYS A 37 -5.21 -16.54 -4.65
CA LYS A 37 -6.56 -16.18 -4.19
C LYS A 37 -6.56 -14.70 -3.82
N THR A 38 -7.64 -14.01 -4.16
CA THR A 38 -7.94 -12.71 -3.55
C THR A 38 -7.99 -12.85 -2.02
N ASN A 39 -7.79 -11.76 -1.27
CA ASN A 39 -7.76 -11.71 0.21
C ASN A 39 -6.48 -12.23 0.90
N HIS A 40 -5.38 -12.42 0.16
CA HIS A 40 -4.16 -12.97 0.72
C HIS A 40 -2.95 -12.09 0.40
N ILE A 41 -2.07 -11.96 1.39
CA ILE A 41 -0.75 -11.33 1.20
C ILE A 41 0.22 -12.45 0.87
N TYR A 42 0.84 -12.34 -0.30
CA TYR A 42 1.85 -13.28 -0.75
C TYR A 42 3.23 -12.66 -0.59
N ILE A 43 4.09 -13.31 0.19
CA ILE A 43 5.49 -12.90 0.37
C ILE A 43 6.36 -13.90 -0.39
N PRO A 44 7.01 -13.50 -1.50
CA PRO A 44 7.94 -14.37 -2.20
C PRO A 44 9.20 -14.61 -1.35
N ALA A 45 9.66 -15.86 -1.30
CA ALA A 45 10.89 -16.23 -0.60
C ALA A 45 12.15 -15.67 -1.29
N PHE A 46 12.05 -15.33 -2.58
CA PHE A 46 13.10 -14.69 -3.38
C PHE A 46 12.50 -13.58 -4.24
N VAL A 47 13.03 -12.37 -4.09
CA VAL A 47 12.65 -11.19 -4.88
C VAL A 47 13.81 -10.84 -5.79
N LEU A 48 13.70 -11.14 -7.09
CA LEU A 48 14.78 -10.89 -8.06
C LEU A 48 15.04 -9.39 -8.29
N SER A 49 14.04 -8.52 -8.06
CA SER A 49 14.20 -7.05 -8.12
C SER A 49 15.09 -6.48 -7.00
N ASN A 50 15.37 -7.26 -5.94
CA ASN A 50 16.38 -6.91 -4.92
C ASN A 50 17.81 -6.86 -5.47
N LEU A 51 18.06 -7.26 -6.73
CA LEU A 51 19.38 -7.16 -7.35
C LEU A 51 19.65 -5.79 -8.00
N PHE A 52 18.61 -4.98 -8.28
CA PHE A 52 18.74 -3.77 -9.10
C PHE A 52 18.28 -2.45 -8.43
N TRP A 53 17.47 -2.48 -7.37
CA TRP A 53 16.85 -1.26 -6.80
C TRP A 53 16.91 -1.18 -5.26
N GLN A 54 18.03 -1.55 -4.65
CA GLN A 54 18.18 -1.47 -3.19
C GLN A 54 18.37 -0.04 -2.66
N HIS A 55 17.25 0.60 -2.34
CA HIS A 55 17.13 1.36 -1.09
C HIS A 55 16.04 0.76 -0.17
N CYS A 56 15.79 -0.56 -0.30
CA CYS A 56 14.55 -1.18 0.16
C CYS A 56 14.45 -1.39 1.69
N HIS A 57 13.34 -0.87 2.19
CA HIS A 57 12.61 -1.14 3.42
C HIS A 57 12.71 -2.58 3.97
N SER A 58 12.70 -2.74 5.31
CA SER A 58 12.73 -4.06 5.98
C SER A 58 11.55 -4.97 5.57
N LEU A 59 11.65 -6.29 5.75
CA LEU A 59 10.53 -7.22 5.55
C LEU A 59 9.24 -6.77 6.26
N GLN A 60 9.37 -6.20 7.46
CA GLN A 60 8.23 -5.67 8.20
C GLN A 60 7.54 -4.50 7.49
N ASP A 61 8.31 -3.67 6.79
CA ASP A 61 7.79 -2.53 6.05
C ASP A 61 7.06 -3.00 4.78
N ILE A 62 7.61 -3.99 4.08
CA ILE A 62 6.92 -4.66 2.96
C ILE A 62 5.57 -5.22 3.42
N ILE A 63 5.54 -5.95 4.54
CA ILE A 63 4.29 -6.49 5.09
C ILE A 63 3.29 -5.38 5.42
N ARG A 64 3.74 -4.27 6.01
CA ARG A 64 2.87 -3.13 6.35
C ARG A 64 2.33 -2.43 5.09
N HIS A 65 3.14 -2.34 4.04
CA HIS A 65 2.75 -1.80 2.74
C HIS A 65 1.65 -2.66 2.12
N GLU A 66 1.87 -3.98 1.97
CA GLU A 66 0.86 -4.90 1.43
C GLU A 66 -0.41 -4.96 2.29
N TYR A 67 -0.27 -4.86 3.60
CA TYR A 67 -1.42 -4.78 4.50
C TYR A 67 -2.27 -3.53 4.24
N ALA A 68 -1.69 -2.42 3.78
CA ALA A 68 -2.47 -1.25 3.40
C ALA A 68 -3.36 -1.54 2.18
N HIS A 69 -2.85 -2.24 1.18
CA HIS A 69 -3.64 -2.69 0.03
C HIS A 69 -4.76 -3.64 0.45
N ALA A 70 -4.47 -4.57 1.37
CA ALA A 70 -5.49 -5.42 1.97
C ALA A 70 -6.56 -4.59 2.69
N PHE A 71 -6.14 -3.61 3.50
CA PHE A 71 -7.05 -2.71 4.20
C PHE A 71 -7.98 -1.96 3.24
N ALA A 72 -7.45 -1.45 2.12
CA ALA A 72 -8.27 -0.80 1.09
C ALA A 72 -9.29 -1.77 0.45
N HIS A 73 -8.90 -3.02 0.25
CA HIS A 73 -9.77 -4.06 -0.29
C HIS A 73 -10.93 -4.42 0.65
N TYR A 74 -10.67 -4.57 1.95
CA TYR A 74 -11.72 -4.92 2.92
C TYR A 74 -12.60 -3.73 3.32
N TYR A 75 -12.11 -2.51 3.18
CA TYR A 75 -12.86 -1.29 3.49
C TYR A 75 -12.99 -0.39 2.25
N PRO A 76 -13.61 -0.87 1.16
CA PRO A 76 -13.65 -0.17 -0.11
C PRO A 76 -14.39 1.16 0.00
N GLU A 77 -15.41 1.25 0.85
CA GLU A 77 -16.16 2.50 1.09
C GLU A 77 -15.33 3.59 1.77
N LEU A 78 -14.37 3.20 2.60
CA LEU A 78 -13.48 4.14 3.29
C LEU A 78 -12.36 4.64 2.37
N ILE A 79 -11.92 3.79 1.43
CA ILE A 79 -10.71 4.01 0.63
C ILE A 79 -11.04 4.12 -0.85
N ILE A 80 -11.46 3.02 -1.49
CA ILE A 80 -11.58 2.89 -2.94
C ILE A 80 -12.65 3.82 -3.53
N THR A 81 -13.86 3.83 -2.98
CA THR A 81 -14.98 4.66 -3.48
C THR A 81 -15.07 6.02 -2.77
N SER A 82 -14.11 6.31 -1.89
CA SER A 82 -14.12 7.50 -1.05
C SER A 82 -13.73 8.75 -1.81
N LYS A 83 -14.65 9.71 -1.91
CA LYS A 83 -14.34 11.08 -2.39
C LYS A 83 -13.28 11.76 -1.52
N GLN A 84 -13.26 11.43 -0.22
CA GLN A 84 -12.27 11.97 0.70
C GLN A 84 -10.86 11.46 0.36
N PHE A 85 -10.73 10.17 -0.01
CA PHE A 85 -9.46 9.63 -0.49
C PHE A 85 -8.93 10.45 -1.67
N ASN A 86 -9.76 10.66 -2.70
CA ASN A 86 -9.37 11.44 -3.88
C ASN A 86 -8.93 12.86 -3.49
N SER A 87 -9.66 13.54 -2.60
CA SER A 87 -9.28 14.89 -2.12
C SER A 87 -7.96 14.96 -1.35
N VAL A 88 -7.51 13.85 -0.77
CA VAL A 88 -6.33 13.77 0.11
C VAL A 88 -5.10 13.27 -0.64
N PHE A 89 -5.28 12.25 -1.49
CA PHE A 89 -4.23 11.63 -2.28
C PHE A 89 -4.12 12.21 -3.68
N GLY A 90 -5.08 13.05 -4.11
CA GLY A 90 -5.02 13.78 -5.38
C GLY A 90 -5.31 12.92 -6.61
N GLY A 91 -6.04 11.82 -6.42
CA GLY A 91 -6.46 10.90 -7.47
C GLY A 91 -7.33 9.79 -6.92
N GLU A 92 -8.09 9.12 -7.80
CA GLU A 92 -8.81 7.90 -7.44
C GLU A 92 -7.83 6.77 -7.12
N TYR A 93 -8.26 5.82 -6.28
CA TYR A 93 -7.38 4.75 -5.78
C TYR A 93 -6.71 3.97 -6.92
N PHE A 94 -7.48 3.54 -7.92
CA PHE A 94 -6.98 2.80 -9.09
C PHE A 94 -6.59 3.70 -10.28
N SER A 95 -6.35 4.99 -10.04
CA SER A 95 -5.82 5.88 -11.08
C SER A 95 -4.50 5.34 -11.61
N ASN A 96 -4.37 5.24 -12.93
CA ASN A 96 -3.12 4.89 -13.62
C ASN A 96 -2.18 6.09 -13.82
N LYS A 97 -2.48 7.22 -13.19
CA LYS A 97 -1.70 8.44 -13.26
C LYS A 97 -1.22 8.86 -11.87
N PRO A 98 0.06 9.27 -11.75
CA PRO A 98 0.57 9.97 -10.57
C PRO A 98 -0.30 11.16 -10.19
N SER A 99 -0.40 11.43 -8.89
CA SER A 99 -0.99 12.67 -8.42
C SER A 99 -0.03 13.85 -8.60
N VAL A 100 -0.59 15.00 -8.97
CA VAL A 100 0.20 16.22 -9.16
C VAL A 100 0.31 16.96 -7.82
N MET A 101 1.37 16.67 -7.06
CA MET A 101 1.70 17.36 -5.81
C MET A 101 3.20 17.65 -5.73
N GLU A 102 3.57 18.58 -4.85
CA GLU A 102 4.95 18.86 -4.49
C GLU A 102 5.63 17.64 -3.88
N HIS A 103 6.95 17.54 -4.07
CA HIS A 103 7.76 16.42 -3.61
C HIS A 103 7.55 16.12 -2.11
N GLN A 104 7.45 17.17 -1.28
CA GLN A 104 7.31 17.06 0.17
C GLN A 104 5.93 16.55 0.62
N ALA A 105 4.98 16.39 -0.30
CA ALA A 105 3.68 15.78 -0.03
C ALA A 105 3.76 14.24 0.04
N TYR A 106 4.88 13.64 -0.36
CA TYR A 106 5.07 12.19 -0.43
C TYR A 106 6.07 11.72 0.63
N VAL A 107 5.89 10.49 1.13
CA VAL A 107 6.79 9.88 2.13
C VAL A 107 8.04 9.24 1.52
N SER A 108 8.00 8.93 0.22
CA SER A 108 9.06 8.27 -0.54
C SER A 108 8.96 8.64 -2.03
N GLU A 109 9.96 8.29 -2.83
CA GLU A 109 9.86 8.38 -4.30
C GLU A 109 8.80 7.42 -4.85
N TYR A 110 8.68 6.23 -4.24
CA TYR A 110 7.72 5.21 -4.67
C TYR A 110 6.27 5.67 -4.49
N ALA A 111 5.99 6.38 -3.39
CA ALA A 111 4.69 7.00 -3.13
C ALA A 111 4.22 7.98 -4.23
N LYS A 112 5.10 8.45 -5.11
CA LYS A 112 4.73 9.36 -6.21
C LYS A 112 4.16 8.65 -7.42
N THR A 113 4.34 7.34 -7.51
CA THR A 113 4.04 6.59 -8.73
C THR A 113 2.53 6.55 -9.00
N LEU A 114 1.72 6.19 -8.00
CA LEU A 114 0.27 6.09 -8.12
C LEU A 114 -0.42 6.42 -6.78
N PRO A 115 -1.69 6.86 -6.77
CA PRO A 115 -2.42 7.16 -5.54
C PRO A 115 -2.52 5.98 -4.57
N MET A 116 -2.69 4.75 -5.08
CA MET A 116 -2.70 3.55 -4.24
C MET A 116 -1.35 3.30 -3.55
N GLU A 117 -0.24 3.59 -4.23
CA GLU A 117 1.12 3.44 -3.68
C GLU A 117 1.42 4.53 -2.66
N ASP A 118 0.99 5.77 -2.92
CA ASP A 118 1.05 6.86 -1.96
C ASP A 118 0.33 6.51 -0.65
N PHE A 119 -0.85 5.92 -0.77
CA PHE A 119 -1.60 5.42 0.37
C PHE A 119 -0.88 4.30 1.09
N ALA A 120 -0.40 3.28 0.37
CA ALA A 120 0.26 2.13 0.97
C ALA A 120 1.56 2.50 1.68
N GLU A 121 2.39 3.33 1.04
CA GLU A 121 3.61 3.86 1.62
C GLU A 121 3.33 4.73 2.85
N THR A 122 2.34 5.63 2.77
CA THR A 122 1.99 6.49 3.91
C THR A 122 1.43 5.66 5.07
N PHE A 123 0.61 4.65 4.78
CA PHE A 123 0.05 3.72 5.77
C PHE A 123 1.15 2.89 6.45
N MET A 124 2.09 2.37 5.66
CA MET A 124 3.26 1.66 6.17
C MET A 124 4.03 2.53 7.18
N VAL A 125 4.36 3.77 6.81
CA VAL A 125 5.08 4.69 7.70
C VAL A 125 4.25 5.03 8.94
N TYR A 126 2.93 5.22 8.79
CA TYR A 126 2.00 5.43 9.91
C TYR A 126 2.07 4.29 10.91
N VAL A 127 1.95 3.04 10.45
CA VAL A 127 1.96 1.84 11.32
C VAL A 127 3.33 1.64 11.96
N ARG A 128 4.42 1.76 11.18
CA ARG A 128 5.80 1.68 11.69
C ARG A 128 6.03 2.66 12.83
N ARG A 129 5.44 3.85 12.76
CA ARG A 129 5.54 4.90 13.77
C ARG A 129 4.43 4.86 14.82
N LYS A 130 3.61 3.81 14.85
CA LYS A 130 2.50 3.63 15.80
C LYS A 130 1.56 4.84 15.81
N GLY A 131 1.30 5.40 14.62
CA GLY A 131 0.44 6.56 14.40
C GLY A 131 1.03 7.93 14.78
N ARG A 132 2.26 7.98 15.31
CA ARG A 132 2.92 9.24 15.69
C ARG A 132 3.47 9.96 14.46
N LEU A 133 2.89 11.12 14.16
CA LEU A 133 3.36 11.99 13.09
C LEU A 133 4.76 12.56 13.43
N PRO A 134 5.78 12.39 12.57
CA PRO A 134 7.09 12.99 12.76
C PRO A 134 7.05 14.52 12.77
N ASN A 135 7.83 15.16 13.63
CA ASN A 135 7.90 16.62 13.75
C ASN A 135 8.52 17.28 12.52
N GLU A 136 9.35 16.55 11.78
CA GLU A 136 10.02 16.97 10.56
C GLU A 136 9.04 17.13 9.39
N ILE A 137 7.90 16.42 9.43
CA ILE A 137 6.85 16.56 8.42
C ILE A 137 6.14 17.90 8.64
N LYS A 138 6.53 18.89 7.84
CA LYS A 138 5.89 20.21 7.83
C LYS A 138 4.80 20.34 6.77
N ASN A 139 4.88 19.57 5.70
CA ASN A 139 3.96 19.64 4.57
C ASN A 139 2.51 19.31 4.98
N ILE A 140 1.58 20.21 4.65
CA ILE A 140 0.18 20.10 5.06
C ILE A 140 -0.57 18.95 4.36
N LYS A 141 -0.24 18.64 3.09
CA LYS A 141 -0.85 17.54 2.35
C LYS A 141 -0.46 16.20 2.95
N LEU A 142 0.81 16.02 3.29
CA LEU A 142 1.27 14.82 3.96
C LEU A 142 0.64 14.65 5.35
N LYS A 143 0.48 15.74 6.11
CA LYS A 143 -0.30 15.73 7.37
C LYS A 143 -1.76 15.32 7.17
N ARG A 144 -2.40 15.77 6.07
CA ARG A 144 -3.78 15.37 5.73
C ARG A 144 -3.88 13.88 5.40
N LYS A 145 -2.93 13.32 4.65
CA LYS A 145 -2.83 11.87 4.39
C LYS A 145 -2.69 11.09 5.70
N TRP A 146 -1.82 11.55 6.60
CA TRP A 146 -1.65 10.95 7.93
C TRP A 146 -2.94 10.96 8.76
N LYS A 147 -3.65 12.09 8.77
CA LYS A 147 -4.92 12.24 9.48
C LYS A 147 -6.01 11.34 8.88
N PHE A 148 -6.07 11.24 7.56
CA PHE A 148 -7.01 10.36 6.86
C PHE A 148 -6.83 8.90 7.28
N ILE A 149 -5.60 8.37 7.26
CA ILE A 149 -5.30 6.99 7.70
C ILE A 149 -5.72 6.79 9.18
N SER A 150 -5.39 7.75 10.04
CA SER A 150 -5.80 7.71 11.46
C SER A 150 -7.32 7.65 11.64
N GLN A 151 -8.09 8.34 10.80
CA GLN A 151 -9.55 8.31 10.82
C GLN A 151 -10.09 6.97 10.34
N CYS A 152 -9.56 6.42 9.23
CA CYS A 152 -9.95 5.11 8.73
C CYS A 152 -9.76 4.02 9.80
N ILE A 153 -8.59 3.96 10.44
CA ILE A 153 -8.30 2.98 11.50
C ILE A 153 -9.25 3.11 12.69
N LYS A 154 -9.61 4.34 13.07
CA LYS A 154 -10.57 4.58 14.16
C LYS A 154 -11.98 4.10 13.81
N LEU A 155 -12.37 4.16 12.54
CA LEU A 155 -13.68 3.71 12.09
C LEU A 155 -13.77 2.19 12.02
N THR A 156 -12.67 1.49 11.75
CA THR A 156 -12.64 0.02 11.67
C THR A 156 -12.45 -0.68 13.02
N ASN A 157 -11.99 0.05 14.04
CA ASN A 157 -11.81 -0.47 15.41
C ASN A 157 -13.01 -0.22 16.34
N ARG A 158 -14.14 0.25 15.78
CA ARG A 158 -15.43 0.37 16.48
C ARG A 158 -16.27 -0.87 16.21
#